data_AF-A0A818YXW6-F1
#
_entry.id   AF-A0A818YXW6-F1
#
_cell.length_a   1.000
_cell.length_b   1.000
_cell.length_c   1.000
_cell.angle_alpha   90.00
_cell.angle_beta   90.00
_cell.angle_gamma   90.00
#
_symmetry.space_group_name_H-M   'P 1'
#
loop_
_entity.id
_entity.type
_entity.pdbx_description
1 polymer ?
#
loop_
_entity_poly.entity_id
_entity_poly.type
_entity_poly.pdbx_seq_one_letter_code
_entity_poly.pdbx_strand_id
1 'polypeptide(L)'
;MPALNEMKIVVGEGYAWILLEAVLICIHMWITGMMMGSVRRRFFNKQFYENKFPDYKKLGKVMRPDGGYPDDGQGRLADKLTDEEWFTFNNYRRAHMNYLEGGFAVIVPLLIAGLSYTRWAFLAGIVYIVAREIYSQGYRRSGSKGRVIGAVALDLALLILWSMALYTCFRWGNGIDGLKRLIF
;
A
#
# COMPACT_ATOMS: atom_id res chain seq x y z
N MET A 1 7.21 34.81 25.48
CA MET A 1 7.14 33.85 24.36
C MET A 1 7.60 34.59 23.13
N PRO A 2 8.63 34.15 22.39
CA PRO A 2 8.97 34.79 21.13
C PRO A 2 7.72 34.71 20.25
N ALA A 3 7.35 35.81 19.61
CA ALA A 3 6.23 35.83 18.69
C ALA A 3 6.41 34.66 17.72
N LEU A 4 5.45 33.74 17.70
CA LEU A 4 5.43 32.65 16.74
C LEU A 4 5.35 33.31 15.37
N ASN A 5 6.50 33.48 14.71
CA ASN A 5 6.54 33.96 13.33
C ASN A 5 5.65 33.04 12.50
N GLU A 6 4.55 33.58 11.98
CA GLU A 6 3.62 32.83 11.16
C GLU A 6 4.37 32.27 9.94
N MET A 7 4.45 30.94 9.83
CA MET A 7 4.93 30.30 8.61
C MET A 7 3.78 30.23 7.60
N LYS A 8 3.85 31.07 6.57
CA LYS A 8 2.91 31.00 5.43
C LYS A 8 3.48 30.07 4.37
N ILE A 9 2.83 28.92 4.17
CA ILE A 9 3.16 27.99 3.09
C ILE A 9 2.33 28.40 1.87
N VAL A 10 2.99 28.90 0.84
CA VAL A 10 2.38 29.18 -0.46
C VAL A 10 2.70 28.02 -1.39
N VAL A 11 1.68 27.31 -1.84
CA VAL A 11 1.80 26.17 -2.76
C VAL A 11 1.69 26.65 -4.20
N GLY A 12 2.66 26.26 -5.03
CA GLY A 12 2.62 26.53 -6.47
C GLY A 12 1.58 25.66 -7.18
N GLU A 13 1.13 26.09 -8.36
CA GLU A 13 0.11 25.39 -9.16
C GLU A 13 0.45 23.92 -9.42
N GLY A 14 1.74 23.61 -9.55
CA GLY A 14 2.23 22.24 -9.76
C GLY A 14 1.88 21.26 -8.62
N TYR A 15 1.61 21.75 -7.41
CA TYR A 15 1.29 20.92 -6.26
C TYR A 15 -0.05 20.18 -6.40
N ALA A 16 -0.97 20.70 -7.22
CA ALA A 16 -2.22 20.00 -7.54
C ALA A 16 -1.95 18.62 -8.17
N TRP A 17 -0.87 18.46 -8.94
CA TRP A 17 -0.46 17.18 -9.51
C TRP A 17 0.04 16.18 -8.45
N ILE A 18 0.67 16.67 -7.38
CA ILE A 18 1.07 15.84 -6.24
C ILE A 18 -0.16 15.31 -5.50
N LEU A 19 -1.17 16.16 -5.31
CA LEU A 19 -2.44 15.75 -4.71
C LEU A 19 -3.17 14.71 -5.58
N LEU A 20 -3.22 14.93 -6.90
CA LEU A 20 -3.78 13.97 -7.83
C LEU A 20 -3.05 12.61 -7.72
N GLU A 21 -1.73 12.63 -7.69
CA GLU A 21 -0.91 11.43 -7.59
C GLU A 21 -1.14 10.67 -6.27
N ALA A 22 -1.25 11.38 -5.14
CA ALA A 22 -1.62 10.77 -3.87
C ALA A 22 -3.00 10.08 -3.95
N VAL A 23 -3.98 10.70 -4.62
CA VAL A 23 -5.30 10.09 -4.87
C VAL A 23 -5.17 8.85 -5.76
N LEU A 24 -4.36 8.90 -6.83
CA LEU A 24 -4.13 7.75 -7.70
C LEU A 24 -3.49 6.57 -6.95
N ILE A 25 -2.53 6.83 -6.05
CA ILE A 25 -1.93 5.80 -5.19
C ILE A 25 -3.01 5.16 -4.30
N CYS A 26 -3.90 5.96 -3.70
CA CYS A 26 -5.01 5.45 -2.89
C CYS A 26 -5.97 4.58 -3.70
N ILE A 27 -6.35 5.02 -4.91
CA ILE A 27 -7.21 4.25 -5.82
C ILE A 27 -6.53 2.94 -6.21
N HIS A 28 -5.25 2.98 -6.58
CA HIS A 28 -4.49 1.79 -6.98
C HIS A 28 -4.37 0.76 -5.83
N MET A 29 -4.14 1.24 -4.61
CA MET A 29 -4.16 0.40 -3.40
C MET A 29 -5.53 -0.23 -3.16
N TRP A 30 -6.61 0.54 -3.34
CA TRP A 30 -7.98 0.06 -3.18
C TRP A 30 -8.35 -0.99 -4.24
N ILE A 31 -7.98 -0.77 -5.51
CA ILE A 31 -8.15 -1.74 -6.60
C ILE A 31 -7.43 -3.05 -6.28
N THR A 32 -6.21 -2.97 -5.77
CA THR A 32 -5.46 -4.17 -5.34
C THR A 32 -6.21 -4.97 -4.27
N GLY A 33 -6.92 -4.29 -3.36
CA GLY A 33 -7.79 -4.93 -2.37
C GLY A 33 -9.01 -5.60 -3.00
N MET A 34 -9.66 -4.93 -3.96
CA MET A 34 -10.77 -5.51 -4.71
C MET A 34 -10.36 -6.78 -5.47
N MET A 35 -9.17 -6.78 -6.09
CA MET A 35 -8.64 -7.96 -6.77
C MET A 35 -8.50 -9.15 -5.81
N MET A 36 -7.99 -8.92 -4.60
CA MET A 36 -7.96 -9.96 -3.55
C MET A 36 -9.38 -10.44 -3.22
N GLY A 37 -10.32 -9.51 -3.01
CA GLY A 37 -11.73 -9.84 -2.75
C GLY A 37 -12.37 -10.71 -3.82
N SER A 38 -12.03 -10.48 -5.10
CA SER A 38 -12.47 -11.30 -6.23
C SER A 38 -11.89 -12.71 -6.19
N VAL A 39 -10.57 -12.85 -5.94
CA VAL A 39 -9.93 -14.19 -5.80
C VAL A 39 -10.50 -14.95 -4.60
N ARG A 40 -10.73 -14.25 -3.49
CA ARG A 40 -11.38 -14.79 -2.29
C ARG A 40 -12.75 -15.40 -2.61
N ARG A 41 -13.63 -14.65 -3.27
CA ARG A 41 -14.97 -15.14 -3.65
C ARG A 41 -14.93 -16.29 -4.64
N ARG A 42 -13.89 -16.36 -5.49
CA ARG A 42 -13.69 -17.46 -6.43
C ARG A 42 -13.44 -18.78 -5.70
N PHE A 43 -12.53 -18.79 -4.73
CA PHE A 43 -12.14 -20.02 -4.01
C PHE A 43 -13.11 -20.39 -2.89
N PHE A 44 -13.64 -19.43 -2.14
CA PHE A 44 -14.57 -19.67 -1.04
C PHE A 44 -16.03 -19.41 -1.46
N ASN A 45 -16.46 -20.05 -2.54
CA ASN A 45 -17.82 -19.97 -3.06
C ASN A 45 -18.75 -21.01 -2.40
N LYS A 46 -20.07 -20.94 -2.65
CA LYS A 46 -21.04 -21.86 -2.05
C LYS A 46 -20.72 -23.35 -2.28
N GLN A 47 -20.21 -23.72 -3.46
CA GLN A 47 -19.86 -25.10 -3.79
C GLN A 47 -18.68 -25.60 -2.95
N PHE A 48 -17.70 -24.73 -2.67
CA PHE A 48 -16.60 -25.07 -1.76
C PHE A 48 -17.12 -25.51 -0.38
N TYR A 49 -18.10 -24.79 0.18
CA TYR A 49 -18.69 -25.16 1.47
C TYR A 49 -19.52 -26.44 1.37
N GLU A 50 -20.36 -26.60 0.33
CA GLU A 50 -21.15 -27.82 0.13
C GLU A 50 -20.26 -29.07 -0.01
N ASN A 51 -19.13 -28.94 -0.69
CA ASN A 51 -18.21 -30.05 -0.95
C ASN A 51 -17.28 -30.37 0.22
N LYS A 52 -16.68 -29.35 0.86
CA LYS A 52 -15.67 -29.54 1.91
C LYS A 52 -16.26 -29.55 3.32
N PHE A 53 -17.49 -29.06 3.49
CA PHE A 53 -18.15 -28.90 4.79
C PHE A 53 -19.65 -29.22 4.69
N PRO A 54 -20.08 -30.49 4.55
CA PRO A 54 -21.48 -30.85 4.30
C PRO A 54 -22.47 -30.33 5.36
N ASP A 55 -22.05 -30.22 6.63
CA ASP A 55 -22.87 -29.70 7.73
C ASP A 55 -22.86 -28.17 7.87
N TYR A 56 -22.22 -27.42 6.96
CA TYR A 56 -22.10 -25.96 7.09
C TYR A 56 -23.45 -25.25 7.20
N LYS A 57 -24.53 -25.80 6.63
CA LYS A 57 -25.90 -25.26 6.74
C LYS A 57 -26.41 -25.29 8.19
N LYS A 58 -26.09 -26.34 8.96
CA LYS A 58 -26.42 -26.43 10.39
C LYS A 58 -25.63 -25.39 11.19
N LEU A 59 -24.38 -25.17 10.78
CA LEU A 59 -23.47 -24.19 11.35
C LEU A 59 -23.60 -22.80 10.70
N GLY A 60 -24.67 -22.49 9.98
CA GLY A 60 -24.73 -21.32 9.09
C GLY A 60 -24.51 -19.96 9.77
N LYS A 61 -24.65 -19.87 11.10
CA LYS A 61 -24.28 -18.68 11.90
C LYS A 61 -22.76 -18.53 12.12
N VAL A 62 -22.05 -19.64 12.18
CA VAL A 62 -20.60 -19.71 12.44
C VAL A 62 -19.83 -19.86 11.13
N MET A 63 -20.37 -20.61 10.17
CA MET A 63 -19.71 -21.02 8.94
C MET A 63 -20.58 -20.69 7.72
N ARG A 64 -20.72 -19.38 7.48
CA ARG A 64 -21.48 -18.84 6.36
C ARG A 64 -20.63 -18.83 5.07
N PRO A 65 -21.21 -19.06 3.88
CA PRO A 65 -20.53 -18.84 2.62
C PRO A 65 -20.46 -17.33 2.31
N ASP A 66 -19.61 -16.62 3.06
CA ASP A 66 -19.46 -15.17 3.01
C ASP A 66 -18.17 -14.72 2.29
N GLY A 67 -17.61 -15.58 1.44
CA GLY A 67 -16.29 -15.34 0.85
C GLY A 67 -15.16 -15.77 1.77
N GLY A 68 -15.40 -16.74 2.65
CA GLY A 68 -14.34 -17.33 3.45
C GLY A 68 -13.85 -16.45 4.59
N TYR A 69 -14.69 -15.55 5.11
CA TYR A 69 -14.35 -14.85 6.35
C TYR A 69 -14.57 -15.78 7.56
N PRO A 70 -13.83 -15.59 8.66
CA PRO A 70 -12.73 -14.64 8.85
C PRO A 70 -11.37 -15.16 8.36
N ASP A 71 -11.31 -16.26 7.61
CA ASP A 71 -10.06 -16.89 7.18
C ASP A 71 -9.21 -15.96 6.31
N ASP A 72 -7.95 -15.79 6.67
CA ASP A 72 -6.99 -14.94 5.99
C ASP A 72 -5.93 -15.74 5.19
N GLY A 73 -6.10 -17.05 4.99
CA GLY A 73 -5.21 -17.87 4.16
C GLY A 73 -4.35 -18.85 4.94
N GLN A 74 -4.52 -18.90 6.26
CA GLN A 74 -3.90 -19.88 7.14
C GLN A 74 -4.92 -20.53 8.09
N GLY A 75 -6.21 -20.30 7.88
CA GLY A 75 -7.27 -20.85 8.73
C GLY A 75 -7.85 -22.18 8.21
N ARG A 76 -8.97 -22.56 8.84
CA ARG A 76 -9.68 -23.82 8.60
C ARG A 76 -10.23 -23.97 7.18
N LEU A 77 -10.56 -22.88 6.51
CA LEU A 77 -11.04 -22.90 5.13
C LEU A 77 -9.86 -23.00 4.17
N ALA A 78 -8.81 -22.20 4.39
CA ALA A 78 -7.62 -22.22 3.55
C ALA A 78 -6.92 -23.59 3.54
N ASP A 79 -6.96 -24.33 4.65
CA ASP A 79 -6.48 -25.72 4.78
C ASP A 79 -7.17 -26.71 3.82
N LYS A 80 -8.36 -26.39 3.31
CA LYS A 80 -9.11 -27.24 2.37
C LYS A 80 -8.93 -26.88 0.90
N LEU A 81 -8.17 -25.83 0.61
CA LEU A 81 -7.77 -25.47 -0.74
C LEU A 81 -6.70 -26.45 -1.25
N THR A 82 -6.60 -26.57 -2.57
CA THR A 82 -5.42 -27.19 -3.18
C THR A 82 -4.18 -26.32 -2.98
N ASP A 83 -2.99 -26.90 -3.10
CA ASP A 83 -1.73 -26.15 -2.96
C ASP A 83 -1.65 -24.96 -3.93
N GLU A 84 -2.15 -25.13 -5.16
CA GLU A 84 -2.17 -24.06 -6.18
C GLU A 84 -3.14 -22.93 -5.84
N GLU A 85 -4.35 -23.27 -5.38
CA GLU A 85 -5.35 -22.28 -4.94
C GLU A 85 -4.88 -21.54 -3.69
N TRP A 86 -4.34 -22.29 -2.72
CA TRP A 86 -3.76 -21.73 -1.51
C TRP A 86 -2.62 -20.79 -1.83
N PHE A 87 -1.69 -21.20 -2.70
CA PHE A 87 -0.56 -20.37 -3.13
C PHE A 87 -1.04 -19.10 -3.83
N THR A 88 -1.97 -19.22 -4.77
CA THR A 88 -2.56 -18.08 -5.49
C THR A 88 -3.24 -17.12 -4.53
N PHE A 89 -4.08 -17.63 -3.64
CA PHE A 89 -4.82 -16.84 -2.65
C PHE A 89 -3.86 -16.05 -1.74
N ASN A 90 -2.86 -16.72 -1.18
CA ASN A 90 -1.88 -16.11 -0.29
C ASN A 90 -1.01 -15.06 -1.02
N ASN A 91 -0.67 -15.28 -2.28
CA ASN A 91 0.09 -14.31 -3.07
C ASN A 91 -0.70 -13.02 -3.36
N TYR A 92 -1.98 -13.14 -3.75
CA TYR A 92 -2.85 -11.98 -3.91
C TYR A 92 -3.03 -11.22 -2.60
N ARG A 93 -3.22 -11.94 -1.48
CA ARG A 93 -3.28 -11.34 -0.15
C ARG A 93 -1.99 -10.59 0.18
N ARG A 94 -0.82 -11.21 0.00
CA ARG A 94 0.45 -10.57 0.38
C ARG A 94 0.76 -9.34 -0.47
N ALA A 95 0.44 -9.37 -1.76
CA ALA A 95 0.55 -8.19 -2.63
C ALA A 95 -0.28 -7.00 -2.11
N HIS A 96 -1.51 -7.27 -1.65
CA HIS A 96 -2.39 -6.25 -1.07
C HIS A 96 -1.93 -5.76 0.30
N MET A 97 -1.69 -6.66 1.25
CA MET A 97 -1.31 -6.30 2.62
C MET A 97 0.00 -5.53 2.64
N ASN A 98 0.99 -5.93 1.83
CA ASN A 98 2.23 -5.17 1.71
C ASN A 98 2.02 -3.76 1.15
N TYR A 99 0.99 -3.55 0.30
CA TYR A 99 0.69 -2.21 -0.21
C TYR A 99 0.08 -1.36 0.90
N LEU A 100 -0.86 -1.95 1.65
CA LEU A 100 -1.49 -1.28 2.78
C LEU A 100 -0.46 -0.89 3.86
N GLU A 101 0.47 -1.79 4.20
CA GLU A 101 1.61 -1.54 5.10
C GLU A 101 2.49 -0.38 4.61
N GLY A 102 2.76 -0.32 3.30
CA GLY A 102 3.61 0.70 2.68
C GLY A 102 2.90 1.99 2.25
N GLY A 103 1.58 2.08 2.40
CA GLY A 103 0.79 3.20 1.86
C GLY A 103 1.20 4.55 2.45
N PHE A 104 1.35 4.62 3.77
CA PHE A 104 1.82 5.84 4.44
C PHE A 104 3.27 6.17 4.13
N ALA A 105 4.10 5.15 3.94
CA ALA A 105 5.50 5.30 3.57
C ALA A 105 5.69 5.98 2.21
N VAL A 106 4.71 5.95 1.31
CA VAL A 106 4.78 6.71 0.05
C VAL A 106 3.99 8.02 0.12
N ILE A 107 2.75 8.00 0.63
CA ILE A 107 1.85 9.16 0.55
C ILE A 107 2.39 10.34 1.35
N VAL A 108 2.84 10.12 2.58
CA VAL A 108 3.29 11.21 3.45
C VAL A 108 4.56 11.89 2.89
N PRO A 109 5.62 11.14 2.53
CA PRO A 109 6.80 11.74 1.91
C PRO A 109 6.51 12.38 0.56
N LEU A 110 5.60 11.83 -0.26
CA LEU A 110 5.19 12.45 -1.52
C LEU A 110 4.59 13.84 -1.31
N LEU A 111 3.65 13.97 -0.37
CA LEU A 111 3.03 15.25 -0.04
C LEU A 111 4.06 16.25 0.49
N ILE A 112 4.93 15.84 1.43
CA ILE A 112 5.95 16.72 2.02
C ILE A 112 7.01 17.12 0.98
N ALA A 113 7.54 16.16 0.23
CA ALA A 113 8.54 16.41 -0.81
C ALA A 113 7.97 17.33 -1.90
N GLY A 114 6.70 17.14 -2.28
CA GLY A 114 6.01 17.94 -3.29
C GLY A 114 5.95 19.43 -2.96
N LEU A 115 5.98 19.81 -1.68
CA LEU A 115 5.94 21.22 -1.24
C LEU A 115 7.21 22.00 -1.60
N SER A 116 8.38 21.33 -1.67
CA SER A 116 9.65 21.99 -2.02
C SER A 116 10.26 21.51 -3.34
N TYR A 117 9.94 20.28 -3.77
CA TYR A 117 10.55 19.60 -4.93
C TYR A 117 9.48 19.03 -5.86
N THR A 118 8.44 19.81 -6.18
CA THR A 118 7.24 19.36 -6.91
C THR A 118 7.55 18.50 -8.14
N ARG A 119 8.44 18.94 -9.04
CA ARG A 119 8.77 18.17 -10.26
C ARG A 119 9.38 16.80 -9.97
N TRP A 120 10.33 16.74 -9.05
CA TRP A 120 11.04 15.51 -8.71
C TRP A 120 10.19 14.55 -7.88
N ALA A 121 9.38 15.09 -6.97
CA ALA A 121 8.40 14.32 -6.21
C ALA A 121 7.38 13.64 -7.13
N PHE A 122 6.86 14.37 -8.12
CA PHE A 122 5.93 13.85 -9.13
C PHE A 122 6.55 12.71 -9.96
N LEU A 123 7.78 12.90 -10.45
CA LEU A 123 8.46 11.83 -11.22
C LEU A 123 8.69 10.58 -10.36
N ALA A 124 9.08 10.75 -9.09
CA ALA A 124 9.28 9.63 -8.17
C ALA A 124 7.97 8.91 -7.83
N GLY A 125 6.85 9.63 -7.72
CA GLY A 125 5.53 9.04 -7.51
C GLY A 125 5.07 8.19 -8.72
N ILE A 126 5.31 8.65 -9.95
CA ILE A 126 4.99 7.87 -11.16
C ILE A 126 5.79 6.57 -11.16
N VAL A 127 7.10 6.67 -10.90
CA VAL A 127 7.99 5.50 -10.81
C VAL A 127 7.46 4.54 -9.73
N TYR A 128 7.04 5.06 -8.58
CA TYR A 128 6.46 4.25 -7.52
C TYR A 128 5.20 3.49 -7.97
N ILE A 129 4.24 4.15 -8.63
CA ILE A 129 3.00 3.51 -9.09
C ILE A 129 3.31 2.38 -10.09
N VAL A 130 4.18 2.64 -11.06
CA VAL A 130 4.57 1.64 -12.07
C VAL A 130 5.31 0.47 -11.42
N ALA A 131 6.29 0.76 -10.56
CA ALA A 131 7.04 -0.26 -9.82
C ALA A 131 6.10 -1.10 -8.94
N ARG A 132 5.09 -0.48 -8.34
CA ARG A 132 4.09 -1.15 -7.50
C ARG A 132 3.23 -2.11 -8.29
N GLU A 133 2.86 -1.78 -9.52
CA GLU A 133 2.09 -2.70 -10.36
C GLU A 133 2.96 -3.88 -10.81
N ILE A 134 4.22 -3.63 -11.22
CA ILE A 134 5.19 -4.69 -11.55
C ILE A 134 5.40 -5.62 -10.34
N TYR A 135 5.61 -5.05 -9.15
CA TYR A 135 5.74 -5.79 -7.89
C TYR A 135 4.52 -6.67 -7.64
N SER A 136 3.31 -6.10 -7.76
CA SER A 136 2.05 -6.77 -7.44
C SER A 136 1.77 -7.91 -8.42
N GLN A 137 1.97 -7.69 -9.73
CA GLN A 137 1.82 -8.75 -10.73
C GLN A 137 2.86 -9.85 -10.56
N GLY A 138 4.13 -9.49 -10.32
CA GLY A 138 5.20 -10.45 -10.07
C GLY A 138 4.90 -11.33 -8.86
N TYR A 139 4.41 -10.74 -7.78
CA TYR A 139 3.99 -11.47 -6.58
C TYR A 139 2.83 -12.43 -6.87
N ARG A 140 1.80 -11.96 -7.57
CA ARG A 140 0.61 -12.77 -7.90
C ARG A 140 0.94 -13.98 -8.79
N ARG A 141 1.88 -13.85 -9.73
CA ARG A 141 2.24 -14.91 -10.69
C ARG A 141 3.27 -15.89 -10.18
N SER A 142 4.28 -15.42 -9.45
CA SER A 142 5.48 -16.21 -9.15
C SER A 142 5.92 -16.10 -7.69
N GLY A 143 5.04 -15.62 -6.82
CA GLY A 143 5.30 -15.46 -5.39
C GLY A 143 6.45 -14.50 -5.10
N SER A 144 7.19 -14.77 -4.03
CA SER A 144 8.20 -13.87 -3.49
C SER A 144 9.34 -13.56 -4.45
N LYS A 145 9.70 -14.47 -5.38
CA LYS A 145 10.77 -14.27 -6.37
C LYS A 145 10.35 -13.31 -7.49
N GLY A 146 9.10 -13.37 -7.93
CA GLY A 146 8.60 -12.54 -9.04
C GLY A 146 8.54 -11.04 -8.72
N ARG A 147 8.50 -10.68 -7.44
CA ARG A 147 8.35 -9.28 -6.99
C ARG A 147 9.64 -8.45 -7.08
N VAL A 148 10.81 -9.09 -7.21
CA VAL A 148 12.12 -8.47 -6.91
C VAL A 148 12.40 -7.25 -7.78
N ILE A 149 12.12 -7.33 -9.09
CA ILE A 149 12.34 -6.21 -10.02
C ILE A 149 11.50 -4.99 -9.60
N GLY A 150 10.22 -5.21 -9.32
CA GLY A 150 9.34 -4.15 -8.83
C GLY A 150 9.75 -3.63 -7.46
N ALA A 151 10.29 -4.48 -6.59
CA ALA A 151 10.74 -4.10 -5.25
C ALA A 151 11.90 -3.12 -5.31
N VAL A 152 12.93 -3.40 -6.14
CA VAL A 152 14.09 -2.53 -6.28
C VAL A 152 13.68 -1.14 -6.78
N ALA A 153 12.84 -1.06 -7.80
CA ALA A 153 12.37 0.22 -8.33
C ALA A 153 11.49 0.98 -7.30
N LEU A 154 10.65 0.25 -6.55
CA LEU A 154 9.80 0.81 -5.51
C LEU A 154 10.64 1.37 -4.35
N ASP A 155 11.63 0.63 -3.88
CA ASP A 155 12.50 1.03 -2.78
C ASP A 155 13.37 2.25 -3.15
N LEU A 156 13.84 2.32 -4.40
CA LEU A 156 14.55 3.49 -4.91
C LEU A 156 13.66 4.74 -4.95
N ALA A 157 12.41 4.60 -5.43
CA ALA A 157 11.45 5.71 -5.45
C ALA A 157 11.14 6.19 -4.03
N LEU A 158 10.93 5.27 -3.08
CA LEU A 158 10.73 5.59 -1.67
C LEU A 158 11.93 6.33 -1.07
N LEU A 159 13.15 5.85 -1.30
CA LEU A 159 14.37 6.47 -0.78
C LEU A 159 14.52 7.93 -1.27
N ILE A 160 14.22 8.18 -2.54
CA ILE A 160 14.22 9.51 -3.14
C ILE A 160 13.18 10.40 -2.47
N LEU A 161 11.92 9.93 -2.36
CA LEU A 161 10.84 10.68 -1.71
C LEU A 161 11.14 10.99 -0.24
N TRP A 162 11.66 10.01 0.51
CA TRP A 162 12.02 10.16 1.92
C TRP A 162 13.13 11.18 2.10
N SER A 163 14.15 11.12 1.26
CA SER A 163 15.29 12.04 1.30
C SER A 163 14.84 13.48 1.01
N MET A 164 13.99 13.68 0.00
CA MET A 164 13.40 14.99 -0.30
C MET A 164 12.51 15.48 0.84
N ALA A 165 11.65 14.63 1.40
CA ALA A 165 10.76 15.00 2.50
C ALA A 165 11.54 15.40 3.76
N LEU A 166 12.53 14.60 4.15
CA LEU A 166 13.41 14.89 5.29
C LEU A 166 14.16 16.21 5.08
N TYR A 167 14.71 16.41 3.88
CA TYR A 167 15.44 17.64 3.57
C TYR A 167 14.53 18.88 3.55
N THR A 168 13.30 18.76 3.04
CA THR A 168 12.27 19.80 3.14
C THR A 168 12.03 20.19 4.59
N CYS A 169 11.72 19.22 5.46
CA CYS A 169 11.44 19.48 6.87
C CYS A 169 12.64 20.11 7.58
N PHE A 170 13.85 19.59 7.35
CA PHE A 170 15.08 20.10 7.96
C PHE A 170 15.35 21.55 7.55
N ARG A 171 15.17 21.88 6.26
CA ARG A 171 15.36 23.23 5.74
C ARG A 171 14.32 24.20 6.31
N TRP A 172 13.05 23.80 6.36
CA TRP A 172 11.97 24.64 6.90
C TRP A 172 12.13 24.88 8.41
N GLY A 173 12.67 23.90 9.12
CA GLY A 173 13.07 24.03 10.52
C GLY A 173 14.32 24.86 10.77
N ASN A 174 14.88 25.54 9.76
CA ASN A 174 16.14 26.28 9.84
C ASN A 174 17.32 25.43 10.38
N GLY A 175 17.35 24.16 9.97
CA GLY A 175 18.41 23.21 10.29
C GLY A 175 18.68 23.02 11.78
N ILE A 176 19.97 22.85 12.11
CA ILE A 176 20.42 22.64 13.49
C ILE A 176 20.12 23.86 14.36
N ASP A 177 20.19 25.07 13.81
CA ASP A 177 19.97 26.29 14.60
C ASP A 177 18.52 26.45 15.02
N GLY A 178 17.57 26.13 14.13
CA GLY A 178 16.17 26.11 14.53
C GLY A 178 15.84 24.96 15.48
N LEU A 179 16.47 23.80 15.32
CA LEU A 179 16.34 22.71 16.30
C LEU A 179 16.86 23.13 17.68
N LYS A 180 18.01 23.81 17.75
CA LYS A 180 18.56 24.35 19.01
C LYS A 180 17.59 25.32 19.66
N ARG A 181 17.06 26.29 18.91
CA ARG A 181 16.06 27.27 19.42
C ARG A 181 14.74 26.64 19.86
N LEU A 182 14.41 25.44 19.36
CA LEU A 182 13.21 24.71 19.77
C LEU A 182 13.41 23.98 21.10
N ILE A 183 14.61 23.43 21.33
CA ILE A 183 14.91 22.56 22.48
C ILE A 183 15.45 23.36 23.68
N PHE A 184 16.31 24.34 23.43
CA PHE A 184 17.03 25.13 24.44
C PHE A 184 16.57 26.59 24.41
#